data_AF-A0A3M2DCE4-F1
#
_entry.id   AF-A0A3M2DCE4-F1
#
_cell.length_a   1.000
_cell.length_b   1.000
_cell.length_c   1.000
_cell.angle_alpha   90.00
_cell.angle_beta   90.00
_cell.angle_gamma   90.00
#
_symmetry.space_group_name_H-M   'P 1'
#
loop_
_entity.id
_entity.type
_entity.pdbx_description
1 polymer ?
#
loop_
_entity_poly.entity_id
_entity_poly.type
_entity_poly.pdbx_seq_one_letter_code
_entity_poly.pdbx_strand_id
1 'polypeptide(L)'
;MTAGARVAAAFAVALAAAPAHAGPVLVLESYGGQRPQDADAVLAPVFEELAARGYAVGRDAAQLVERHVSRSGGALTEEELATARRLITQAHQRWIDGDFADVVSYVERALALYRGAPATIARDQMQRDMVERGLIIEAMALRRLGQEDEAFATMAEYIRSFPDRDVNRRVYGPEAVRLYRDVKSELDRQERAALQVTVDEPAAVVFVNERFVAVGGADLRDLHPGMYRVYVQFGDAPGRAHFVDVAPGREHSIAVTWALDAALRTRAFTGFAFADGKARAAHESEFAVRVASAAGASGVVVLGIDGAGGRREVVGTVYSLDKGKVLRSAALTVANGTPPGQLRALARYLAGDEASPGIEVRVGPARSAVVAAAPDDSGGSGRRKLAGVAFALGGIGAIAGGVLIARDGEPNCPDSNARCPEVYDTLVPGIGVSAAAAVLLGAGVYLWVTADDDGEGGGARAGIAPTRGGAEAFVTVRF
;
A
#
# COMPACT_ATOMS: atom_id res chain seq x y z
N MET A 1 73.83 6.18 27.38
CA MET A 1 72.96 7.29 27.83
C MET A 1 72.32 7.91 26.60
N THR A 2 71.04 7.62 26.36
CA THR A 2 70.07 8.45 25.60
C THR A 2 68.72 7.74 25.68
N ALA A 3 67.90 8.13 26.66
CA ALA A 3 66.54 7.66 26.82
C ALA A 3 65.62 8.48 25.91
N GLY A 4 64.91 7.81 24.99
CA GLY A 4 63.90 8.41 24.13
C GLY A 4 62.52 8.33 24.78
N ALA A 5 61.95 9.49 25.13
CA ALA A 5 60.58 9.60 25.63
C ALA A 5 59.58 9.51 24.47
N ARG A 6 58.66 8.55 24.54
CA ARG A 6 57.49 8.46 23.64
C ARG A 6 56.32 9.20 24.27
N VAL A 7 55.87 10.27 23.63
CA VAL A 7 54.64 10.99 23.97
C VAL A 7 53.47 10.28 23.28
N ALA A 8 52.58 9.67 24.06
CA ALA A 8 51.32 9.15 23.57
C ALA A 8 50.26 10.26 23.62
N ALA A 9 49.83 10.76 22.47
CA ALA A 9 48.73 11.71 22.36
C ALA A 9 47.40 10.93 22.34
N ALA A 10 46.61 11.06 23.41
CA ALA A 10 45.25 10.55 23.46
C ALA A 10 44.32 11.52 22.73
N PHE A 11 43.83 11.14 21.54
CA PHE A 11 42.74 11.83 20.87
C PHE A 11 41.42 11.45 21.53
N ALA A 12 40.89 12.34 22.38
CA ALA A 12 39.51 12.24 22.85
C ALA A 12 38.56 12.59 21.69
N VAL A 13 38.03 11.57 21.02
CA VAL A 13 36.92 11.72 20.07
C VAL A 13 35.67 11.98 20.90
N ALA A 14 35.31 13.26 21.07
CA ALA A 14 33.99 13.64 21.56
C ALA A 14 32.95 13.26 20.51
N LEU A 15 32.35 12.07 20.65
CA LEU A 15 31.15 11.69 19.92
C LEU A 15 30.03 12.65 20.34
N ALA A 16 29.81 13.70 19.54
CA ALA A 16 28.64 14.55 19.68
C ALA A 16 27.41 13.68 19.39
N ALA A 17 26.76 13.18 20.45
CA ALA A 17 25.47 12.55 20.32
C ALA A 17 24.51 13.59 19.74
N ALA A 18 24.09 13.39 18.49
CA ALA A 18 23.04 14.22 17.92
C ALA A 18 21.83 14.13 18.87
N PRO A 19 21.28 15.25 19.34
CA PRO A 19 20.10 15.24 20.21
C PRO A 19 19.03 14.40 19.52
N ALA A 20 18.55 13.35 20.21
CA ALA A 20 17.44 12.54 19.74
C ALA A 20 16.20 13.44 19.69
N HIS A 21 15.94 14.03 18.52
CA HIS A 21 14.76 14.82 18.28
C HIS A 21 13.60 13.82 18.21
N ALA A 22 12.80 13.78 19.28
CA ALA A 22 11.52 13.10 19.24
C ALA A 22 10.69 13.73 18.11
N GLY A 23 10.23 12.92 17.15
CA GLY A 23 9.37 13.40 16.07
C GLY A 23 8.09 14.04 16.61
N PRO A 24 7.31 14.75 15.78
CA PRO A 24 6.05 15.35 16.23
C PRO A 24 5.06 14.28 16.71
N VAL A 25 4.08 14.69 17.52
CA VAL A 25 2.93 13.83 17.83
C VAL A 25 1.97 13.89 16.65
N LEU A 26 1.59 12.72 16.11
CA LEU A 26 0.72 12.60 14.94
C LEU A 26 -0.76 12.69 15.36
N VAL A 27 -1.57 13.44 14.64
CA VAL A 27 -3.02 13.50 14.86
C VAL A 27 -3.73 12.85 13.68
N LEU A 28 -4.56 11.85 13.96
CA LEU A 28 -5.31 11.07 12.99
C LEU A 28 -6.81 11.17 13.29
N GLU A 29 -7.63 11.22 12.25
CA GLU A 29 -9.07 11.01 12.39
C GLU A 29 -9.44 9.52 12.37
N SER A 30 -10.60 9.14 12.88
CA SER A 30 -11.09 7.76 12.84
C SER A 30 -12.61 7.68 12.85
N TYR A 31 -13.17 6.95 11.88
CA TYR A 31 -14.60 6.81 11.65
C TYR A 31 -15.01 5.37 11.41
N GLY A 32 -16.11 4.94 12.03
CA GLY A 32 -16.76 3.64 11.80
C GLY A 32 -17.81 3.73 10.72
N GLY A 33 -17.40 4.06 9.49
CA GLY A 33 -18.28 4.33 8.35
C GLY A 33 -17.89 5.60 7.61
N GLN A 34 -18.87 6.27 7.00
CA GLN A 34 -18.63 7.53 6.29
C GLN A 34 -18.29 8.67 7.27
N ARG A 35 -17.24 9.43 6.95
CA ARG A 35 -16.90 10.66 7.67
C ARG A 35 -18.06 11.67 7.61
N PRO A 36 -18.51 12.24 8.74
CA PRO A 36 -19.54 13.27 8.74
C PRO A 36 -19.15 14.46 7.84
N GLN A 37 -20.11 15.00 7.07
CA GLN A 37 -19.84 16.07 6.09
C GLN A 37 -19.36 17.37 6.72
N ASP A 38 -19.75 17.64 7.96
CA ASP A 38 -19.36 18.83 8.73
C ASP A 38 -18.21 18.55 9.71
N ALA A 39 -17.53 17.40 9.57
CA ALA A 39 -16.39 17.04 10.42
C ALA A 39 -15.28 18.10 10.38
N ASP A 40 -15.02 18.72 9.21
CA ASP A 40 -14.03 19.79 9.10
C ASP A 40 -14.38 20.99 9.98
N ALA A 41 -15.64 21.44 9.96
CA ALA A 41 -16.09 22.57 10.77
C ALA A 41 -16.05 22.26 12.27
N VAL A 42 -16.42 21.03 12.65
CA VAL A 42 -16.45 20.61 14.06
C VAL A 42 -15.05 20.36 14.62
N LEU A 43 -14.13 19.79 13.83
CA LEU A 43 -12.78 19.45 14.28
C LEU A 43 -11.77 20.60 14.10
N ALA A 44 -12.05 21.59 13.26
CA ALA A 44 -11.13 22.71 13.01
C ALA A 44 -10.58 23.36 14.30
N PRO A 45 -11.39 23.71 15.33
CA PRO A 45 -10.85 24.30 16.55
C PRO A 45 -9.93 23.36 17.34
N VAL A 46 -10.15 22.04 17.24
CA VAL A 46 -9.30 21.02 17.88
C VAL A 46 -7.96 20.94 17.16
N PHE A 47 -7.97 20.90 15.82
CA PHE A 47 -6.76 20.87 15.01
C PHE A 47 -5.93 22.14 15.12
N GLU A 48 -6.55 23.32 15.12
CA GLU A 48 -5.87 24.61 15.33
C GLU A 48 -5.06 24.61 16.64
N GLU A 49 -5.68 24.17 17.74
CA GLU A 49 -5.05 24.14 19.06
C GLU A 49 -3.92 23.10 19.13
N LEU A 50 -4.10 21.91 18.55
CA LEU A 50 -3.04 20.89 18.50
C LEU A 50 -1.87 21.35 17.62
N ALA A 51 -2.14 21.94 16.46
CA ALA A 51 -1.11 22.49 15.57
C ALA A 51 -0.29 23.58 16.25
N ALA A 52 -0.94 24.49 16.98
CA ALA A 52 -0.26 25.54 17.75
C ALA A 52 0.70 24.99 18.82
N ARG A 53 0.53 23.72 19.21
CA ARG A 53 1.37 23.00 20.17
C ARG A 53 2.42 22.09 19.51
N GLY A 54 2.60 22.18 18.19
CA GLY A 54 3.61 21.43 17.44
C GLY A 54 3.20 20.01 17.06
N TYR A 55 1.90 19.68 17.13
CA TYR A 55 1.39 18.39 16.64
C TYR A 55 1.30 18.42 15.11
N ALA A 56 1.57 17.28 14.46
CA ALA A 56 1.33 17.12 13.04
C ALA A 56 -0.16 16.82 12.80
N VAL A 57 -0.88 17.78 12.19
CA VAL A 57 -2.32 17.68 11.87
C VAL A 57 -2.55 17.81 10.36
N GLY A 58 -3.71 17.36 9.88
CA GLY A 58 -4.16 17.61 8.51
C GLY A 58 -3.12 17.26 7.44
N ARG A 59 -2.68 18.25 6.67
CA ARG A 59 -1.69 18.08 5.57
C ARG A 59 -0.32 17.64 6.08
N ASP A 60 0.15 18.14 7.23
CA ASP A 60 1.45 17.77 7.77
C ASP A 60 1.45 16.29 8.20
N ALA A 61 0.35 15.86 8.84
CA ALA A 61 0.12 14.45 9.14
C ALA A 61 0.07 13.60 7.86
N ALA A 62 -0.64 14.05 6.82
CA ALA A 62 -0.72 13.34 5.54
C ALA A 62 0.67 13.15 4.91
N GLN A 63 1.49 14.21 4.89
CA GLN A 63 2.83 14.16 4.30
C GLN A 63 3.76 13.22 5.05
N LEU A 64 3.71 13.20 6.39
CA LEU A 64 4.49 12.25 7.19
C LEU A 64 4.07 10.80 6.87
N VAL A 65 2.77 10.53 6.83
CA VAL A 65 2.24 9.21 6.48
C VAL A 65 2.62 8.80 5.05
N GLU A 66 2.46 9.69 4.07
CA GLU A 66 2.79 9.39 2.67
C GLU A 66 4.27 9.24 2.39
N ARG A 67 5.13 9.85 3.20
CA ARG A 67 6.59 9.74 3.08
C ARG A 67 7.13 8.46 3.70
N HIS A 68 6.60 8.08 4.86
CA HIS A 68 7.23 7.05 5.70
C HIS A 68 6.42 5.77 5.85
N VAL A 69 5.11 5.82 5.58
CA VAL A 69 4.21 4.67 5.73
C VAL A 69 3.83 4.14 4.36
N SER A 70 2.95 4.83 3.65
CA SER A 70 2.51 4.46 2.31
C SER A 70 1.73 5.59 1.65
N ARG A 71 1.69 5.63 0.32
CA ARG A 71 0.92 6.62 -0.45
C ARG A 71 -0.43 6.06 -0.85
N SER A 72 -1.41 6.95 -1.05
CA SER A 72 -2.71 6.56 -1.59
C SER A 72 -2.52 5.88 -2.96
N GLY A 73 -3.05 4.68 -3.12
CA GLY A 73 -3.03 3.94 -4.38
C GLY A 73 -4.25 4.22 -5.25
N GLY A 74 -4.87 5.40 -5.12
CA GLY A 74 -6.10 5.75 -5.85
C GLY A 74 -5.94 5.77 -7.37
N ALA A 75 -7.05 5.97 -8.07
CA ALA A 75 -7.05 6.17 -9.52
C ALA A 75 -7.02 7.66 -9.87
N LEU A 76 -6.47 7.99 -11.04
CA LEU A 76 -6.67 9.30 -11.68
C LEU A 76 -8.14 9.45 -12.07
N THR A 77 -8.66 10.66 -11.90
CA THR A 77 -9.90 11.09 -12.56
C THR A 77 -9.69 11.13 -14.08
N GLU A 78 -10.78 11.14 -14.85
CA GLU A 78 -10.71 11.26 -16.31
C GLU A 78 -9.98 12.54 -16.76
N GLU A 79 -10.19 13.65 -16.06
CA GLU A 79 -9.52 14.93 -16.34
C GLU A 79 -8.02 14.87 -16.06
N GLU A 80 -7.61 14.29 -14.93
CA GLU A 80 -6.21 14.11 -14.58
C GLU A 80 -5.51 13.17 -15.56
N LEU A 81 -6.20 12.10 -15.98
CA LEU A 81 -5.70 11.15 -16.96
C LEU A 81 -5.50 11.79 -18.34
N ALA A 82 -6.51 12.55 -18.82
CA ALA A 82 -6.41 13.31 -20.05
C ALA A 82 -5.27 14.35 -19.98
N THR A 83 -5.09 14.97 -18.82
CA THR A 83 -3.99 15.91 -18.57
C THR A 83 -2.63 15.21 -18.62
N ALA A 84 -2.46 14.06 -17.94
CA ALA A 84 -1.21 13.30 -17.97
C ALA A 84 -0.82 12.88 -19.40
N ARG A 85 -1.78 12.37 -20.19
CA ARG A 85 -1.56 12.00 -21.61
C ARG A 85 -1.19 13.20 -22.47
N ARG A 86 -1.85 14.34 -22.28
CA ARG A 86 -1.54 15.59 -22.98
C ARG A 86 -0.13 16.07 -22.67
N LEU A 87 0.29 16.01 -21.40
CA LEU A 87 1.64 16.39 -20.99
C LEU A 87 2.71 15.53 -21.66
N ILE A 88 2.55 14.19 -21.71
CA ILE A 88 3.49 13.30 -22.44
C ILE A 88 3.51 13.61 -23.94
N THR A 89 2.35 13.90 -24.53
CA THR A 89 2.26 14.27 -25.95
C THR A 89 2.97 15.59 -26.24
N GLN A 90 2.79 16.60 -25.37
CA GLN A 90 3.49 17.89 -25.46
C GLN A 90 4.99 17.72 -25.26
N ALA A 91 5.42 16.90 -24.31
CA ALA A 91 6.83 16.58 -24.11
C ALA A 91 7.45 15.95 -25.37
N HIS A 92 6.76 15.03 -26.03
CA HIS A 92 7.24 14.44 -27.28
C HIS A 92 7.37 15.48 -28.41
N GLN A 93 6.45 16.44 -28.51
CA GLN A 93 6.58 17.53 -29.49
C GLN A 93 7.79 18.41 -29.17
N ARG A 94 7.98 18.80 -27.90
CA ARG A 94 9.14 19.59 -27.46
C ARG A 94 10.47 18.87 -27.68
N TRP A 95 10.48 17.55 -27.55
CA TRP A 95 11.64 16.72 -27.88
C TRP A 95 12.03 16.84 -29.36
N ILE A 96 11.05 16.85 -30.27
CA ILE A 96 11.28 17.04 -31.71
C ILE A 96 11.83 18.44 -31.99
N ASP A 97 11.35 19.45 -31.28
CA ASP A 97 11.75 20.85 -31.44
C ASP A 97 13.13 21.15 -30.79
N GLY A 98 13.66 20.23 -29.98
CA GLY A 98 14.94 20.38 -29.27
C GLY A 98 14.85 21.15 -27.94
N ASP A 99 13.63 21.43 -27.46
CA ASP A 99 13.36 22.16 -26.22
C ASP A 99 13.46 21.24 -24.98
N PHE A 100 14.65 20.67 -24.71
CA PHE A 100 14.81 19.60 -23.72
C PHE A 100 14.43 19.97 -22.29
N ALA A 101 14.59 21.23 -21.87
CA ALA A 101 14.17 21.68 -20.53
C ALA A 101 12.64 21.61 -20.36
N ASP A 102 11.89 21.97 -21.40
CA ASP A 102 10.43 21.85 -21.41
C ASP A 102 10.01 20.38 -21.40
N VAL A 103 10.73 19.51 -22.13
CA VAL A 103 10.48 18.06 -22.11
C VAL A 103 10.51 17.53 -20.68
N VAL A 104 11.58 17.80 -19.92
CA VAL A 104 11.72 17.36 -18.53
C VAL A 104 10.55 17.88 -17.69
N SER A 105 10.27 19.18 -17.74
CA SER A 105 9.15 19.79 -17.00
C SER A 105 7.79 19.15 -17.31
N TYR A 106 7.49 18.88 -18.59
CA TYR A 106 6.23 18.24 -18.98
C TYR A 106 6.16 16.78 -18.52
N VAL A 107 7.23 16.00 -18.68
CA VAL A 107 7.25 14.59 -18.26
C VAL A 107 7.19 14.45 -16.75
N GLU A 108 7.96 15.24 -15.99
CA GLU A 108 7.94 15.20 -14.52
C GLU A 108 6.53 15.41 -13.96
N ARG A 109 5.80 16.39 -14.50
CA ARG A 109 4.41 16.65 -14.12
C ARG A 109 3.48 15.49 -14.47
N ALA A 110 3.67 14.86 -15.63
CA ALA A 110 2.88 13.70 -16.03
C ALA A 110 3.18 12.49 -15.15
N LEU A 111 4.45 12.18 -14.91
CA LEU A 111 4.90 11.08 -14.06
C LEU A 111 4.51 11.31 -12.60
N ALA A 112 4.45 12.55 -12.12
CA ALA A 112 3.95 12.85 -10.78
C ALA A 112 2.47 12.45 -10.61
N LEU A 113 1.63 12.68 -11.63
CA LEU A 113 0.24 12.21 -11.64
C LEU A 113 0.18 10.68 -11.62
N TYR A 114 0.90 10.03 -12.54
CA TYR A 114 0.94 8.58 -12.65
C TYR A 114 1.48 7.90 -11.37
N ARG A 115 2.61 8.36 -10.82
CA ARG A 115 3.19 7.85 -9.56
C ARG A 115 2.27 8.10 -8.35
N GLY A 116 1.36 9.08 -8.44
CA GLY A 116 0.32 9.32 -7.45
C GLY A 116 -0.91 8.42 -7.61
N ALA A 117 -1.01 7.62 -8.66
CA ALA A 117 -2.19 6.83 -8.98
C ALA A 117 -1.85 5.44 -9.58
N PRO A 118 -1.14 4.57 -8.83
CA PRO A 118 -0.68 3.28 -9.32
C PRO A 118 -1.82 2.35 -9.75
N ALA A 119 -3.03 2.46 -9.17
CA ALA A 119 -4.20 1.68 -9.61
C ALA A 119 -4.54 1.92 -11.09
N THR A 120 -4.38 3.16 -11.57
CA THR A 120 -4.67 3.51 -12.97
C THR A 120 -3.70 2.81 -13.93
N ILE A 121 -2.43 2.72 -13.56
CA ILE A 121 -1.39 2.09 -14.39
C ILE A 121 -1.49 0.58 -14.33
N ALA A 122 -1.73 0.02 -13.14
CA ALA A 122 -1.83 -1.41 -12.91
C ALA A 122 -3.02 -2.06 -13.65
N ARG A 123 -4.09 -1.30 -13.90
CA ARG A 123 -5.32 -1.78 -14.57
C ARG A 123 -5.35 -1.58 -16.08
N ASP A 124 -4.53 -0.68 -16.62
CA ASP A 124 -4.59 -0.29 -18.03
C ASP A 124 -3.18 -0.24 -18.63
N GLN A 125 -2.89 -1.22 -19.50
CA GLN A 125 -1.61 -1.36 -20.18
C GLN A 125 -1.26 -0.13 -21.03
N MET A 126 -2.25 0.59 -21.59
CA MET A 126 -1.98 1.82 -22.34
C MET A 126 -1.40 2.91 -21.45
N GLN A 127 -1.80 2.99 -20.17
CA GLN A 127 -1.20 3.95 -19.23
C GLN A 127 0.22 3.55 -18.86
N ARG A 128 0.48 2.24 -18.74
CA ARG A 128 1.82 1.72 -18.52
C ARG A 128 2.76 2.04 -19.69
N ASP A 129 2.28 1.98 -20.93
CA ASP A 129 3.05 2.39 -22.12
C ASP A 129 3.34 3.91 -22.14
N MET A 130 2.41 4.73 -21.65
CA MET A 130 2.65 6.18 -21.51
C MET A 130 3.73 6.48 -20.47
N VAL A 131 3.77 5.74 -19.37
CA VAL A 131 4.83 5.85 -18.35
C VAL A 131 6.18 5.42 -18.92
N GLU A 132 6.24 4.29 -19.65
CA GLU A 132 7.45 3.86 -20.37
C GLU A 132 7.97 4.96 -21.29
N ARG A 133 7.08 5.52 -22.13
CA ARG A 133 7.45 6.57 -23.08
C ARG A 133 7.96 7.82 -22.36
N GLY A 134 7.31 8.21 -21.26
CA GLY A 134 7.74 9.34 -20.43
C GLY A 134 9.16 9.15 -19.91
N LEU A 135 9.43 8.03 -19.23
CA LEU A 135 10.74 7.74 -18.63
C LEU A 135 11.87 7.74 -19.66
N ILE A 136 11.67 7.13 -20.84
CA ILE A 136 12.69 7.10 -21.90
C ILE A 136 12.96 8.52 -22.43
N ILE A 137 11.91 9.30 -22.72
CA ILE A 137 12.04 10.66 -23.24
C ILE A 137 12.72 11.59 -22.22
N GLU A 138 12.32 11.52 -20.95
CA GLU A 138 12.94 12.28 -19.86
C GLU A 138 14.42 11.95 -19.69
N ALA A 139 14.78 10.66 -19.63
CA ALA A 139 16.18 10.24 -19.52
C ALA A 139 17.04 10.77 -20.67
N MET A 140 16.52 10.75 -21.90
CA MET A 140 17.24 11.32 -23.05
C MET A 140 17.35 12.85 -22.98
N ALA A 141 16.30 13.55 -22.53
CA ALA A 141 16.32 15.00 -22.39
C ALA A 141 17.32 15.46 -21.32
N LEU A 142 17.33 14.80 -20.16
CA LEU A 142 18.31 15.01 -19.10
C LEU A 142 19.74 14.83 -19.62
N ARG A 143 20.00 13.76 -20.39
CA ARG A 143 21.31 13.54 -21.01
C ARG A 143 21.72 14.67 -21.95
N ARG A 144 20.80 15.17 -22.79
CA ARG A 144 21.07 16.30 -23.70
C ARG A 144 21.31 17.63 -22.98
N LEU A 145 20.79 17.76 -21.76
CA LEU A 145 21.06 18.90 -20.87
C LEU A 145 22.36 18.76 -20.07
N GLY A 146 23.07 17.62 -20.19
CA GLY A 146 24.29 17.33 -19.42
C GLY A 146 24.02 16.90 -17.97
N GLN A 147 22.77 16.55 -17.65
CA GLN A 147 22.34 16.03 -16.34
C GLN A 147 22.47 14.50 -16.32
N GLU A 148 23.71 14.01 -16.35
CA GLU A 148 24.02 12.59 -16.55
C GLU A 148 23.57 11.71 -15.36
N ASP A 149 23.66 12.19 -14.13
CA ASP A 149 23.24 11.44 -12.93
C ASP A 149 21.72 11.24 -12.91
N GLU A 150 20.96 12.28 -13.24
CA GLU A 150 19.50 12.22 -13.35
C GLU A 150 19.07 11.36 -14.55
N ALA A 151 19.75 11.49 -15.69
CA ALA A 151 19.51 10.63 -16.86
C ALA A 151 19.72 9.14 -16.54
N PHE A 152 20.80 8.83 -15.81
CA PHE A 152 21.09 7.49 -15.32
C PHE A 152 19.97 7.00 -14.39
N ALA A 153 19.58 7.80 -13.39
CA ALA A 153 18.56 7.43 -12.42
C ALA A 153 17.20 7.14 -13.07
N THR A 154 16.77 7.98 -14.02
CA THR A 154 15.51 7.82 -14.76
C THR A 154 15.55 6.58 -15.66
N MET A 155 16.65 6.34 -16.38
CA MET A 155 16.79 5.13 -17.20
C MET A 155 16.87 3.86 -16.34
N ALA A 156 17.47 3.94 -15.15
CA ALA A 156 17.49 2.84 -14.19
C ALA A 156 16.08 2.53 -13.66
N GLU A 157 15.23 3.55 -13.46
CA GLU A 157 13.82 3.33 -13.14
C GLU A 157 13.07 2.64 -14.29
N TYR A 158 13.33 3.02 -15.54
CA TYR A 158 12.78 2.31 -16.71
C TYR A 158 13.16 0.83 -16.68
N ILE A 159 14.45 0.49 -16.54
CA ILE A 159 14.93 -0.90 -16.52
C ILE A 159 14.26 -1.71 -15.40
N ARG A 160 14.10 -1.13 -14.19
CA ARG A 160 13.42 -1.80 -13.07
C ARG A 160 11.90 -1.95 -13.27
N SER A 161 11.27 -1.02 -13.98
CA SER A 161 9.81 -1.01 -14.18
C SER A 161 9.37 -1.86 -15.38
N PHE A 162 10.26 -2.05 -16.36
CA PHE A 162 10.02 -2.78 -17.61
C PHE A 162 11.15 -3.80 -17.87
N PRO A 163 11.38 -4.76 -16.96
CA PRO A 163 12.53 -5.68 -17.05
C PRO A 163 12.48 -6.62 -18.26
N ASP A 164 11.31 -6.76 -18.87
CA ASP A 164 10.99 -7.59 -20.03
C ASP A 164 11.01 -6.82 -21.36
N ARG A 165 11.29 -5.51 -21.34
CA ARG A 165 11.30 -4.65 -22.53
C ARG A 165 12.67 -4.05 -22.78
N ASP A 166 13.08 -4.09 -24.04
CA ASP A 166 14.25 -3.36 -24.54
C ASP A 166 13.81 -2.06 -25.23
N VAL A 167 14.65 -1.02 -25.16
CA VAL A 167 14.40 0.22 -25.90
C VAL A 167 14.41 -0.02 -27.41
N ASN A 168 13.27 0.24 -28.06
CA ASN A 168 13.13 0.03 -29.50
C ASN A 168 13.90 1.10 -30.32
N ARG A 169 14.96 0.67 -31.01
CA ARG A 169 15.79 1.53 -31.86
C ARG A 169 15.01 2.29 -32.93
N ARG A 170 13.93 1.71 -33.48
CA ARG A 170 13.14 2.36 -34.54
C ARG A 170 12.30 3.51 -33.99
N VAL A 171 11.87 3.43 -32.73
CA VAL A 171 11.01 4.42 -32.08
C VAL A 171 11.85 5.53 -31.46
N TYR A 172 12.91 5.18 -30.71
CA TYR A 172 13.68 6.14 -29.91
C TYR A 172 15.08 6.44 -30.46
N GLY A 173 15.49 5.78 -31.55
CA GLY A 173 16.78 6.01 -32.19
C GLY A 173 17.97 5.29 -31.51
N PRO A 174 19.17 5.38 -32.09
CA PRO A 174 20.35 4.68 -31.59
C PRO A 174 20.91 5.24 -30.28
N GLU A 175 20.64 6.51 -29.97
CA GLU A 175 21.12 7.16 -28.75
C GLU A 175 20.43 6.61 -27.50
N ALA A 176 19.10 6.50 -27.53
CA ALA A 176 18.32 5.89 -26.46
C ALA A 176 18.80 4.46 -26.13
N VAL A 177 19.06 3.68 -27.19
CA VAL A 177 19.57 2.31 -27.07
C VAL A 177 20.96 2.28 -26.45
N ARG A 178 21.84 3.23 -26.77
CA ARG A 178 23.15 3.33 -26.11
C ARG A 178 22.98 3.65 -24.63
N LEU A 179 22.21 4.69 -24.28
CA LEU A 179 21.94 5.04 -22.89
C LEU A 179 21.39 3.85 -22.09
N TYR A 180 20.40 3.16 -22.63
CA TYR A 180 19.83 1.95 -22.02
C TYR A 180 20.89 0.87 -21.76
N ARG A 181 21.72 0.55 -22.76
CA ARG A 181 22.78 -0.47 -22.62
C ARG A 181 23.84 -0.06 -21.61
N ASP A 182 24.24 1.20 -21.60
CA ASP A 182 25.25 1.73 -20.69
C ASP A 182 24.73 1.60 -19.23
N VAL A 183 23.51 2.09 -18.97
CA VAL A 183 22.88 2.02 -17.65
C VAL A 183 22.60 0.58 -17.23
N LYS A 184 22.08 -0.26 -18.13
CA LYS A 184 21.83 -1.68 -17.85
C LYS A 184 23.13 -2.40 -17.54
N SER A 185 24.21 -2.15 -18.28
CA SER A 185 25.52 -2.75 -17.98
C SER A 185 26.05 -2.33 -16.62
N GLU A 186 25.80 -1.09 -16.19
CA GLU A 186 26.22 -0.64 -14.87
C GLU A 186 25.37 -1.30 -13.76
N LEU A 187 24.06 -1.39 -13.95
CA LEU A 187 23.18 -2.09 -13.03
C LEU A 187 23.46 -3.60 -12.98
N ASP A 188 23.89 -4.21 -14.08
CA ASP A 188 24.27 -5.63 -14.18
C ASP A 188 25.60 -5.91 -13.43
N ARG A 189 26.46 -4.91 -13.18
CA ARG A 189 27.69 -5.05 -12.37
C ARG A 189 27.43 -4.99 -10.87
N GLN A 190 26.28 -4.45 -10.46
CA GLN A 190 25.89 -4.39 -9.06
C GLN A 190 25.40 -5.76 -8.59
N GLU A 191 25.57 -6.05 -7.30
CA GLU A 191 25.04 -7.28 -6.72
C GLU A 191 23.50 -7.27 -6.78
N ARG A 192 22.93 -8.38 -7.24
CA ARG A 192 21.49 -8.59 -7.29
C ARG A 192 20.90 -8.62 -5.89
N ALA A 193 19.65 -8.19 -5.79
CA ALA A 193 18.91 -8.15 -4.54
C ALA A 193 17.63 -8.98 -4.63
N ALA A 194 16.94 -9.12 -3.50
CA ALA A 194 15.65 -9.79 -3.42
C ALA A 194 14.63 -8.95 -2.64
N LEU A 195 13.35 -9.10 -3.00
CA LEU A 195 12.22 -8.47 -2.33
C LEU A 195 11.12 -9.50 -2.06
N GLN A 196 10.87 -9.76 -0.78
CA GLN A 196 9.74 -10.54 -0.31
C GLN A 196 8.58 -9.61 0.05
N VAL A 197 7.40 -9.86 -0.53
CA VAL A 197 6.15 -9.16 -0.22
C VAL A 197 5.19 -10.16 0.40
N THR A 198 4.73 -9.88 1.61
CA THR A 198 3.70 -10.68 2.29
C THR A 198 2.45 -9.83 2.47
N VAL A 199 1.27 -10.40 2.16
CA VAL A 199 -0.02 -9.75 2.37
C VAL A 199 -0.88 -10.67 3.24
N ASP A 200 -1.54 -10.11 4.25
CA ASP A 200 -2.42 -10.88 5.15
C ASP A 200 -3.77 -11.25 4.53
N GLU A 201 -4.16 -10.58 3.44
CA GLU A 201 -5.31 -10.92 2.60
C GLU A 201 -4.86 -11.82 1.43
N PRO A 202 -5.16 -13.14 1.47
CA PRO A 202 -4.63 -14.11 0.50
C PRO A 202 -5.12 -13.89 -0.92
N ALA A 203 -6.26 -13.21 -1.12
CA ALA A 203 -6.79 -12.91 -2.45
C ALA A 203 -6.42 -11.50 -2.95
N ALA A 204 -5.58 -10.76 -2.21
CA ALA A 204 -5.06 -9.48 -2.67
C ALA A 204 -4.04 -9.67 -3.80
N VAL A 205 -4.11 -8.84 -4.84
CA VAL A 205 -3.19 -8.82 -5.96
C VAL A 205 -2.02 -7.90 -5.65
N VAL A 206 -0.80 -8.38 -5.89
CA VAL A 206 0.45 -7.64 -5.67
C VAL A 206 1.00 -7.18 -7.02
N PHE A 207 1.23 -5.88 -7.11
CA PHE A 207 1.91 -5.22 -8.22
C PHE A 207 3.24 -4.66 -7.74
N VAL A 208 4.29 -4.80 -8.55
CA VAL A 208 5.59 -4.18 -8.32
C VAL A 208 5.97 -3.34 -9.52
N ASN A 209 6.21 -2.04 -9.30
CA ASN A 209 6.31 -1.02 -10.34
C ASN A 209 5.15 -1.13 -11.34
N GLU A 210 3.93 -1.21 -10.78
CA GLU A 210 2.67 -1.29 -11.52
C GLU A 210 2.51 -2.54 -12.42
N ARG A 211 3.45 -3.49 -12.36
CA ARG A 211 3.38 -4.79 -13.05
C ARG A 211 2.80 -5.84 -12.11
N PHE A 212 1.83 -6.62 -12.59
CA PHE A 212 1.33 -7.79 -11.85
C PHE A 212 2.47 -8.76 -11.53
N VAL A 213 2.55 -9.20 -10.28
CA VAL A 213 3.56 -10.18 -9.84
C VAL A 213 2.90 -11.45 -9.32
N ALA A 214 1.96 -11.33 -8.39
CA ALA A 214 1.37 -12.48 -7.71
C ALA A 214 0.06 -12.12 -6.98
N VAL A 215 -0.57 -13.13 -6.36
CA VAL A 215 -1.74 -12.99 -5.48
C VAL A 215 -1.36 -13.50 -4.08
N GLY A 216 -1.71 -12.76 -3.03
CA GLY A 216 -1.43 -13.04 -1.61
C GLY A 216 0.00 -12.71 -1.15
N GLY A 217 0.99 -12.81 -2.02
CA GLY A 217 2.38 -12.49 -1.71
C GLY A 217 3.32 -12.77 -2.88
N ALA A 218 4.55 -12.27 -2.81
CA ALA A 218 5.55 -12.43 -3.87
C ALA A 218 6.95 -12.65 -3.28
N ASP A 219 7.76 -13.48 -3.93
CA ASP A 219 9.21 -13.60 -3.71
C ASP A 219 9.91 -13.21 -5.02
N LEU A 220 10.43 -11.99 -5.07
CA LEU A 220 11.12 -11.44 -6.23
C LEU A 220 12.63 -11.55 -6.03
N ARG A 221 13.29 -12.29 -6.92
CA ARG A 221 14.75 -12.47 -6.91
C ARG A 221 15.38 -11.77 -8.09
N ASP A 222 16.71 -11.67 -8.06
CA ASP A 222 17.52 -11.11 -9.14
C ASP A 222 17.19 -9.65 -9.49
N LEU A 223 16.72 -8.89 -8.50
CA LEU A 223 16.37 -7.48 -8.67
C LEU A 223 17.61 -6.60 -8.81
N HIS A 224 17.51 -5.59 -9.66
CA HIS A 224 18.49 -4.51 -9.70
C HIS A 224 18.29 -3.59 -8.50
N PRO A 225 19.36 -3.06 -7.88
CA PRO A 225 19.21 -2.15 -6.76
C PRO A 225 18.43 -0.87 -7.09
N GLY A 226 17.78 -0.32 -6.07
CA GLY A 226 17.06 0.96 -6.11
C GLY A 226 15.65 0.87 -5.55
N MET A 227 14.88 1.95 -5.77
CA MET A 227 13.52 2.08 -5.27
C MET A 227 12.53 1.24 -6.08
N TYR A 228 11.74 0.43 -5.39
CA TYR A 228 10.60 -0.32 -5.92
C TYR A 228 9.28 0.16 -5.31
N ARG A 229 8.22 0.19 -6.12
CA ARG A 229 6.87 0.51 -5.69
C ARG A 229 6.05 -0.76 -5.57
N VAL A 230 5.64 -1.11 -4.36
CA VAL A 230 4.76 -2.25 -4.08
C VAL A 230 3.35 -1.72 -3.90
N TYR A 231 2.44 -2.05 -4.83
CA TYR A 231 1.03 -1.69 -4.76
C TYR A 231 0.19 -2.95 -4.57
N VAL A 232 -0.72 -2.91 -3.61
CA VAL A 232 -1.63 -4.04 -3.31
C VAL A 232 -3.06 -3.63 -3.58
N GLN A 233 -3.85 -4.52 -4.16
CA GLN A 233 -5.26 -4.30 -4.49
C GLN A 233 -6.09 -5.53 -4.11
N PHE A 234 -7.32 -5.35 -3.63
CA PHE A 234 -8.25 -6.45 -3.39
C PHE A 234 -9.61 -6.18 -4.03
N GLY A 235 -10.02 -7.02 -4.98
CA GLY A 235 -11.18 -6.75 -5.82
C GLY A 235 -11.06 -5.39 -6.51
N ASP A 236 -12.13 -4.58 -6.47
CA ASP A 236 -12.12 -3.22 -7.02
C ASP A 236 -11.59 -2.17 -6.05
N ALA A 237 -11.37 -2.53 -4.78
CA ALA A 237 -10.90 -1.60 -3.76
C ALA A 237 -9.41 -1.28 -3.98
N PRO A 238 -9.05 0.00 -4.21
CA PRO A 238 -7.65 0.37 -4.31
C PRO A 238 -6.98 0.27 -2.94
N GLY A 239 -5.80 -0.33 -2.86
CA GLY A 239 -4.97 -0.27 -1.65
C GLY A 239 -4.04 0.93 -1.65
N ARG A 240 -2.85 0.74 -1.06
CA ARG A 240 -1.81 1.77 -0.95
C ARG A 240 -0.52 1.32 -1.63
N ALA A 241 0.32 2.28 -1.96
CA ALA A 241 1.64 2.03 -2.51
C ALA A 241 2.72 2.24 -1.46
N HIS A 242 3.56 1.22 -1.31
CA HIS A 242 4.70 1.18 -0.42
C HIS A 242 5.98 1.33 -1.24
N PHE A 243 6.94 2.06 -0.70
CA PHE A 243 8.20 2.37 -1.36
C PHE A 243 9.33 1.65 -0.64
N VAL A 244 9.98 0.72 -1.33
CA VAL A 244 11.04 -0.12 -0.76
C VAL A 244 12.34 0.19 -1.48
N ASP A 245 13.32 0.72 -0.74
CA ASP A 245 14.67 0.88 -1.24
C ASP A 245 15.41 -0.46 -1.11
N VAL A 246 15.64 -1.10 -2.26
CA VAL A 246 16.27 -2.42 -2.35
C VAL A 246 17.77 -2.21 -2.58
N ALA A 247 18.56 -2.50 -1.55
CA ALA A 247 20.01 -2.34 -1.56
C ALA A 247 20.70 -3.52 -2.26
N PRO A 248 21.89 -3.32 -2.87
CA PRO A 248 22.63 -4.40 -3.53
C PRO A 248 22.99 -5.54 -2.56
N GLY A 249 22.85 -6.78 -3.03
CA GLY A 249 23.23 -7.98 -2.28
C GLY A 249 22.37 -8.29 -1.05
N ARG A 250 21.26 -7.56 -0.84
CA ARG A 250 20.38 -7.73 0.32
C ARG A 250 19.02 -8.30 -0.05
N GLU A 251 18.47 -9.05 0.89
CA GLU A 251 17.06 -9.42 0.90
C GLU A 251 16.28 -8.39 1.70
N HIS A 252 15.21 -7.87 1.10
CA HIS A 252 14.29 -6.95 1.71
C HIS A 252 12.93 -7.62 1.87
N SER A 253 12.25 -7.36 2.98
CA SER A 253 10.91 -7.89 3.23
C SER A 253 9.95 -6.75 3.57
N ILE A 254 8.76 -6.78 3.00
CA ILE A 254 7.64 -5.93 3.39
C ILE A 254 6.41 -6.77 3.71
N ALA A 255 5.75 -6.43 4.81
CA ALA A 255 4.48 -7.01 5.22
C ALA A 255 3.38 -5.96 5.08
N VAL A 256 2.37 -6.27 4.28
CA VAL A 256 1.22 -5.40 4.01
C VAL A 256 0.01 -5.95 4.74
N THR A 257 -0.57 -5.13 5.62
CA THR A 257 -1.84 -5.40 6.28
C THR A 257 -2.95 -4.76 5.48
N TRP A 258 -3.68 -5.56 4.71
CA TRP A 258 -4.73 -5.08 3.81
C TRP A 258 -5.78 -4.26 4.55
N ALA A 259 -6.23 -4.71 5.73
CA ALA A 259 -7.23 -4.00 6.52
C ALA A 259 -6.78 -2.58 6.92
N LEU A 260 -5.48 -2.38 7.17
CA LEU A 260 -4.89 -1.07 7.45
C LEU A 260 -4.88 -0.22 6.18
N ASP A 261 -4.36 -0.74 5.08
CA ASP A 261 -4.28 -0.02 3.81
C ASP A 261 -5.67 0.40 3.29
N ALA A 262 -6.65 -0.48 3.42
CA ALA A 262 -8.04 -0.23 3.06
C ALA A 262 -8.73 0.81 3.95
N ALA A 263 -8.33 0.94 5.23
CA ALA A 263 -8.89 1.92 6.16
C ALA A 263 -8.20 3.29 6.08
N LEU A 264 -6.89 3.32 5.82
CA LEU A 264 -6.06 4.53 5.88
C LEU A 264 -6.38 5.52 4.74
N ARG A 265 -6.60 6.78 5.10
CA ARG A 265 -6.86 7.91 4.21
C ARG A 265 -5.79 8.99 4.44
N THR A 266 -5.30 9.54 3.33
CA THR A 266 -4.38 10.69 3.28
C THR A 266 -4.88 11.77 2.30
N ARG A 267 -6.03 11.54 1.65
CA ARG A 267 -6.73 12.48 0.77
C ARG A 267 -8.10 12.78 1.38
N ALA A 268 -8.56 14.02 1.28
CA ALA A 268 -9.69 14.61 2.00
C ALA A 268 -9.45 14.77 3.53
N PHE A 269 -8.93 13.75 4.21
CA PHE A 269 -8.49 13.83 5.59
C PHE A 269 -7.36 12.81 5.87
N THR A 270 -6.71 12.95 7.02
CA THR A 270 -5.64 12.04 7.45
C THR A 270 -6.14 11.20 8.62
N GLY A 271 -6.31 9.89 8.40
CA GLY A 271 -6.89 9.02 9.41
C GLY A 271 -7.47 7.73 8.85
N PHE A 272 -8.46 7.17 9.55
CA PHE A 272 -9.07 5.90 9.20
C PHE A 272 -10.57 6.03 8.89
N ALA A 273 -11.00 5.37 7.81
CA ALA A 273 -12.41 5.10 7.52
C ALA A 273 -12.61 3.58 7.52
N PHE A 274 -13.15 3.06 8.62
CA PHE A 274 -13.49 1.66 8.76
C PHE A 274 -14.84 1.34 8.11
N ALA A 275 -15.08 0.07 7.81
CA ALA A 275 -16.37 -0.38 7.26
C ALA A 275 -17.54 -0.06 8.20
N ASP A 276 -17.33 -0.24 9.51
CA ASP A 276 -18.32 0.02 10.55
C ASP A 276 -17.65 0.33 11.91
N GLY A 277 -18.47 0.62 12.93
CA GLY A 277 -18.01 0.87 14.29
C GLY A 277 -17.35 -0.34 14.97
N LYS A 278 -17.69 -1.57 14.57
CA LYS A 278 -17.10 -2.79 15.13
C LYS A 278 -15.66 -2.96 14.64
N ALA A 279 -15.42 -2.79 13.34
CA ALA A 279 -14.10 -2.80 12.74
C ALA A 279 -13.23 -1.68 13.32
N ARG A 280 -13.78 -0.47 13.49
CA ARG A 280 -13.09 0.62 14.20
C ARG A 280 -12.68 0.21 15.61
N ALA A 281 -13.61 -0.31 16.41
CA ALA A 281 -13.34 -0.71 17.78
C ALA A 281 -12.29 -1.84 17.90
N ALA A 282 -12.22 -2.72 16.90
CA ALA A 282 -11.27 -3.83 16.87
C ALA A 282 -9.85 -3.39 16.47
N HIS A 283 -9.70 -2.41 15.57
CA HIS A 283 -8.41 -2.13 14.91
C HIS A 283 -7.84 -0.73 15.12
N GLU A 284 -8.64 0.26 15.58
CA GLU A 284 -8.22 1.67 15.65
C GLU A 284 -6.89 1.88 16.38
N SER A 285 -6.74 1.29 17.58
CA SER A 285 -5.54 1.50 18.40
C SER A 285 -4.28 0.88 17.78
N GLU A 286 -4.37 -0.36 17.29
CA GLU A 286 -3.27 -1.04 16.62
C GLU A 286 -2.83 -0.27 15.37
N PHE A 287 -3.79 0.16 14.55
CA PHE A 287 -3.52 0.87 13.30
C PHE A 287 -2.92 2.25 13.56
N ALA A 288 -3.47 3.01 14.51
CA ALA A 288 -2.94 4.33 14.87
C ALA A 288 -1.49 4.25 15.35
N VAL A 289 -1.19 3.28 16.22
CA VAL A 289 0.17 3.06 16.75
C VAL A 289 1.13 2.63 15.64
N ARG A 290 0.73 1.69 14.78
CA ARG A 290 1.56 1.23 13.65
C ARG A 290 1.87 2.37 12.69
N VAL A 291 0.88 3.15 12.29
CA VAL A 291 1.05 4.31 11.39
C VAL A 291 1.96 5.35 12.02
N ALA A 292 1.74 5.71 13.29
CA ALA A 292 2.55 6.72 13.96
C ALA A 292 4.00 6.27 14.18
N SER A 293 4.21 5.01 14.56
CA SER A 293 5.56 4.43 14.70
C SER A 293 6.31 4.41 13.36
N ALA A 294 5.66 3.95 12.30
CA ALA A 294 6.24 3.95 10.95
C ALA A 294 6.51 5.38 10.44
N ALA A 295 5.68 6.36 10.82
CA ALA A 295 5.88 7.77 10.49
C ALA A 295 6.99 8.46 11.30
N GLY A 296 7.64 7.77 12.25
CA GLY A 296 8.64 8.37 13.13
C GLY A 296 8.08 9.37 14.13
N ALA A 297 6.79 9.29 14.45
CA ALA A 297 6.14 10.15 15.44
C ALA A 297 6.54 9.76 16.87
N SER A 298 6.45 10.69 17.81
CA SER A 298 6.68 10.43 19.25
C SER A 298 5.43 9.96 20.00
N GLY A 299 4.26 10.11 19.39
CA GLY A 299 2.96 9.74 19.94
C GLY A 299 1.87 9.83 18.88
N VAL A 300 0.66 9.40 19.24
CA VAL A 300 -0.51 9.57 18.36
C VAL A 300 -1.76 9.97 19.14
N VAL A 301 -2.46 10.96 18.61
CA VAL A 301 -3.81 11.34 19.03
C VAL A 301 -4.78 10.92 17.93
N VAL A 302 -5.80 10.14 18.30
CA VAL A 302 -6.89 9.78 17.39
C VAL A 302 -8.13 10.57 17.78
N LEU A 303 -8.68 11.31 16.81
CA LEU A 303 -9.92 12.07 16.93
C LEU A 303 -11.03 11.39 16.14
N GLY A 304 -12.25 11.46 16.62
CA GLY A 304 -13.40 11.00 15.85
C GLY A 304 -14.69 11.69 16.30
N ILE A 305 -15.71 11.59 15.46
CA ILE A 305 -17.06 12.03 15.78
C ILE A 305 -17.91 10.78 15.85
N ASP A 306 -18.54 10.54 17.00
CA ASP A 306 -19.36 9.35 17.26
C ASP A 306 -20.79 9.74 17.66
N GLY A 307 -21.73 8.82 17.47
CA GLY A 307 -23.12 8.93 17.88
C GLY A 307 -23.41 7.98 19.04
N ALA A 308 -22.97 8.32 20.25
CA ALA A 308 -23.25 7.51 21.44
C ALA A 308 -24.57 7.95 22.10
N GLY A 309 -25.52 7.01 22.24
CA GLY A 309 -26.79 7.27 22.93
C GLY A 309 -27.64 8.35 22.27
N GLY A 310 -27.59 8.46 20.93
CA GLY A 310 -28.34 9.46 20.16
C GLY A 310 -27.77 10.88 20.25
N ARG A 311 -26.64 11.07 20.94
CA ARG A 311 -25.93 12.36 21.00
C ARG A 311 -24.65 12.27 20.20
N ARG A 312 -24.35 13.36 19.50
CA ARG A 312 -23.11 13.50 18.76
C ARG A 312 -22.00 13.94 19.71
N GLU A 313 -20.87 13.27 19.64
CA GLU A 313 -19.72 13.53 20.51
C GLU A 313 -18.45 13.61 19.69
N VAL A 314 -17.58 14.57 20.01
CA VAL A 314 -16.18 14.54 19.57
C VAL A 314 -15.38 13.79 20.63
N VAL A 315 -14.75 12.71 20.21
CA VAL A 315 -13.94 11.84 21.06
C VAL A 315 -12.48 11.99 20.64
N GLY A 316 -11.60 12.15 21.62
CA GLY A 316 -10.16 12.13 21.41
C GLY A 316 -9.49 11.12 22.33
N THR A 317 -8.54 10.37 21.79
CA THR A 317 -7.79 9.35 22.51
C THR A 317 -6.30 9.47 22.19
N VAL A 318 -5.46 9.53 23.22
CA VAL A 318 -4.00 9.56 23.11
C VAL A 318 -3.47 8.16 23.38
N TYR A 319 -2.70 7.60 22.44
CA TYR A 319 -2.09 6.28 22.58
C TYR A 319 -0.57 6.39 22.79
N SER A 320 -0.04 5.56 23.69
CA SER A 320 1.40 5.30 23.81
C SER A 320 1.86 4.39 22.68
N LEU A 321 2.95 4.73 22.00
CA LEU A 321 3.49 3.91 20.91
C LEU A 321 4.09 2.59 21.41
N ASP A 322 4.68 2.58 22.61
CA ASP A 322 5.35 1.38 23.15
C ASP A 322 4.39 0.24 23.48
N LYS A 323 3.19 0.58 23.97
CA LYS A 323 2.25 -0.40 24.55
C LYS A 323 0.88 -0.39 23.90
N GLY A 324 0.63 0.52 22.96
CA GLY A 324 -0.70 0.80 22.41
C GLY A 324 -1.74 1.15 23.47
N LYS A 325 -1.30 1.55 24.68
CA LYS A 325 -2.19 1.84 25.80
C LYS A 325 -2.75 3.24 25.66
N VAL A 326 -4.04 3.36 25.98
CA VAL A 326 -4.69 4.66 26.15
C VAL A 326 -4.03 5.39 27.32
N LEU A 327 -3.41 6.53 27.03
CA LEU A 327 -2.85 7.43 28.03
C LEU A 327 -3.90 8.40 28.55
N ARG A 328 -4.71 8.93 27.62
CA ARG A 328 -5.81 9.87 27.90
C ARG A 328 -6.94 9.62 26.92
N SER A 329 -8.17 9.76 27.39
CA SER A 329 -9.34 9.77 26.51
C SER A 329 -10.39 10.69 27.09
N ALA A 330 -11.02 11.45 26.21
CA ALA A 330 -12.08 12.36 26.59
C ALA A 330 -13.11 12.47 25.46
N ALA A 331 -14.32 12.82 25.86
CA ALA A 331 -15.41 13.12 24.96
C ALA A 331 -16.03 14.48 25.29
N LEU A 332 -16.52 15.15 24.26
CA LEU A 332 -17.30 16.38 24.36
C LEU A 332 -18.57 16.20 23.54
N THR A 333 -19.74 16.31 24.18
CA THR A 333 -21.02 16.35 23.47
C THR A 333 -21.09 17.61 22.60
N VAL A 334 -21.35 17.44 21.31
CA VAL A 334 -21.45 18.53 20.34
C VAL A 334 -22.91 18.73 19.96
N ALA A 335 -23.42 19.92 20.26
CA ALA A 335 -24.71 20.40 19.81
C ALA A 335 -24.52 21.47 18.73
N ASN A 336 -25.58 21.81 18.00
CA ASN A 336 -25.55 22.94 17.08
C ASN A 336 -25.17 24.22 17.85
N GLY A 337 -24.04 24.82 17.50
CA GLY A 337 -23.51 26.01 18.17
C GLY A 337 -22.59 25.75 19.37
N THR A 338 -22.04 24.53 19.55
CA THR A 338 -20.98 24.28 20.54
C THR A 338 -19.88 25.34 20.41
N PRO A 339 -19.58 26.12 21.47
CA PRO A 339 -18.58 27.18 21.40
C PRO A 339 -17.19 26.62 21.02
N PRO A 340 -16.46 27.23 20.08
CA PRO A 340 -15.12 26.79 19.68
C PRO A 340 -14.14 26.66 20.86
N GLY A 341 -14.33 27.45 21.92
CA GLY A 341 -13.52 27.37 23.14
C GLY A 341 -13.62 26.04 23.87
N GLN A 342 -14.77 25.34 23.81
CA GLN A 342 -14.93 24.01 24.42
C GLN A 342 -14.18 22.94 23.61
N LEU A 343 -14.21 23.02 22.29
CA LEU A 343 -13.44 22.14 21.41
C LEU A 343 -11.93 22.35 21.57
N ARG A 344 -11.47 23.60 21.70
CA ARG A 344 -10.05 23.89 22.05
C ARG A 344 -9.69 23.35 23.42
N ALA A 345 -10.60 23.42 24.40
CA ALA A 345 -10.36 22.83 25.72
C ALA A 345 -10.16 21.31 25.65
N LEU A 346 -10.89 20.60 24.76
CA LEU A 346 -10.64 19.18 24.50
C LEU A 346 -9.23 18.94 23.95
N ALA A 347 -8.79 19.71 22.95
CA ALA A 347 -7.42 19.61 22.42
C ALA A 347 -6.35 19.83 23.50
N ARG A 348 -6.54 20.83 24.38
CA ARG A 348 -5.63 21.10 25.50
C ARG A 348 -5.52 19.92 26.47
N TYR A 349 -6.65 19.31 26.82
CA TYR A 349 -6.67 18.12 27.66
C TYR A 349 -5.90 16.95 27.03
N LEU A 350 -6.11 16.71 25.72
CA LEU A 350 -5.37 15.68 24.97
C LEU A 350 -3.87 16.00 24.92
N ALA A 351 -3.51 17.29 24.88
CA ALA A 351 -2.12 17.73 24.85
C ALA A 351 -1.40 17.72 26.22
N GLY A 352 -2.09 17.39 27.31
CA GLY A 352 -1.47 17.26 28.63
C GLY A 352 -2.11 18.10 29.74
N ASP A 353 -2.93 19.10 29.40
CA ASP A 353 -3.53 20.02 30.37
C ASP A 353 -4.63 19.32 31.21
N GLU A 354 -5.13 20.01 32.23
CA GLU A 354 -6.26 19.53 33.05
C GLU A 354 -7.61 19.63 32.30
N ALA A 355 -8.55 18.75 32.66
CA ALA A 355 -9.87 18.74 32.03
C ALA A 355 -10.68 19.99 32.42
N SER A 356 -11.18 20.72 31.42
CA SER A 356 -12.10 21.84 31.62
C SER A 356 -13.54 21.37 31.84
N PRO A 357 -14.41 22.19 32.47
CA PRO A 357 -15.83 21.87 32.62
C PRO A 357 -16.51 21.52 31.29
N GLY A 358 -17.31 20.45 31.28
CA GLY A 358 -18.01 19.95 30.10
C GLY A 358 -17.25 18.88 29.30
N ILE A 359 -15.99 18.62 29.62
CA ILE A 359 -15.23 17.49 29.07
C ILE A 359 -15.48 16.24 29.94
N GLU A 360 -16.00 15.19 29.32
CA GLU A 360 -16.16 13.89 29.98
C GLU A 360 -14.86 13.10 29.82
N VAL A 361 -14.10 12.98 30.91
CA VAL A 361 -12.88 12.16 30.93
C VAL A 361 -13.26 10.68 30.96
N ARG A 362 -12.85 9.94 29.92
CA ARG A 362 -13.08 8.52 29.81
C ARG A 362 -11.88 7.77 30.37
N VAL A 363 -11.98 7.40 31.64
CA VAL A 363 -11.05 6.44 32.23
C VAL A 363 -11.51 5.05 31.81
N GLY A 364 -11.15 4.64 30.60
CA GLY A 364 -11.33 3.24 30.22
C GLY A 364 -10.47 2.38 31.16
N PRO A 365 -10.96 1.22 31.65
CA PRO A 365 -10.03 0.19 32.09
C PRO A 365 -9.07 0.01 30.91
N ALA A 366 -7.77 0.01 31.15
CA ALA A 366 -6.80 -0.23 30.09
C ALA A 366 -7.21 -1.54 29.41
N ARG A 367 -7.98 -1.45 28.31
CA ARG A 367 -8.27 -2.55 27.42
C ARG A 367 -6.89 -2.81 26.87
N SER A 368 -6.19 -3.72 27.52
CA SER A 368 -4.95 -4.26 26.98
C SER A 368 -5.34 -4.66 25.58
N ALA A 369 -4.72 -4.01 24.59
CA ALA A 369 -4.86 -4.42 23.20
C ALA A 369 -4.71 -5.94 23.26
N VAL A 370 -5.78 -6.66 22.91
CA VAL A 370 -5.72 -8.11 22.86
C VAL A 370 -4.78 -8.35 21.70
N VAL A 371 -3.48 -8.46 22.00
CA VAL A 371 -2.52 -9.12 21.13
C VAL A 371 -3.20 -10.44 20.90
N ALA A 372 -3.71 -10.65 19.68
CA ALA A 372 -4.44 -11.84 19.31
C ALA A 372 -3.60 -13.01 19.83
N ALA A 373 -4.11 -13.69 20.87
CA ALA A 373 -3.48 -14.87 21.36
C ALA A 373 -3.33 -15.79 20.16
N ALA A 374 -2.11 -16.28 19.92
CA ALA A 374 -1.86 -17.30 18.92
C ALA A 374 -2.97 -18.36 19.03
N PRO A 375 -3.59 -18.77 17.91
CA PRO A 375 -4.82 -19.54 17.92
C PRO A 375 -4.67 -20.75 18.85
N ASP A 376 -5.51 -20.78 19.88
CA ASP A 376 -5.50 -21.83 20.91
C ASP A 376 -5.98 -23.13 20.26
N ASP A 377 -5.07 -24.09 20.20
CA ASP A 377 -5.13 -25.36 19.48
C ASP A 377 -6.03 -26.38 20.22
N SER A 378 -7.25 -25.96 20.56
CA SER A 378 -8.24 -26.82 21.21
C SER A 378 -8.92 -27.73 20.18
N GLY A 379 -8.36 -28.94 20.09
CA GLY A 379 -8.77 -30.03 19.21
C GLY A 379 -10.27 -30.34 19.30
N GLY A 380 -10.95 -30.35 18.16
CA GLY A 380 -12.33 -30.80 18.01
C GLY A 380 -13.12 -30.09 16.90
N SER A 381 -12.91 -28.79 16.70
CA SER A 381 -13.65 -28.00 15.68
C SER A 381 -12.85 -27.64 14.42
N GLY A 382 -11.59 -28.08 14.33
CA GLY A 382 -10.65 -27.65 13.29
C GLY A 382 -11.05 -28.04 11.87
N ARG A 383 -11.62 -29.24 11.66
CA ARG A 383 -11.96 -29.75 10.33
C ARG A 383 -13.06 -28.94 9.64
N ARG A 384 -14.15 -28.59 10.34
CA ARG A 384 -15.24 -27.76 9.76
C ARG A 384 -14.77 -26.33 9.46
N LYS A 385 -13.90 -25.75 10.29
CA LYS A 385 -13.31 -24.43 10.02
C LYS A 385 -12.39 -24.46 8.80
N LEU A 386 -11.52 -25.47 8.70
CA LEU A 386 -10.68 -25.69 7.53
C LEU A 386 -11.51 -25.93 6.26
N ALA A 387 -12.59 -26.70 6.34
CA ALA A 387 -13.52 -26.92 5.23
C ALA A 387 -14.15 -25.60 4.74
N GLY A 388 -14.62 -24.76 5.67
CA GLY A 388 -15.19 -23.45 5.35
C GLY A 388 -14.17 -22.50 4.70
N VAL A 389 -12.93 -22.47 5.20
CA VAL A 389 -11.85 -21.67 4.61
C VAL A 389 -11.48 -22.16 3.21
N ALA A 390 -11.30 -23.47 3.03
CA ALA A 390 -10.98 -24.06 1.73
C ALA A 390 -12.08 -23.80 0.69
N PHE A 391 -13.35 -23.91 1.09
CA PHE A 391 -14.49 -23.63 0.22
C PHE A 391 -14.57 -22.15 -0.18
N ALA A 392 -14.36 -21.23 0.78
CA ALA A 392 -14.36 -19.79 0.52
C ALA A 392 -13.21 -19.38 -0.43
N LEU A 393 -11.99 -19.85 -0.18
CA LEU A 393 -10.83 -19.59 -1.04
C LEU A 393 -11.01 -20.18 -2.44
N GLY A 394 -11.56 -21.39 -2.53
CA GLY A 394 -11.87 -22.02 -3.81
C GLY A 394 -12.92 -21.23 -4.62
N GLY A 395 -13.95 -20.70 -3.96
CA GLY A 395 -14.95 -19.85 -4.62
C GLY A 395 -14.35 -18.55 -5.18
N ILE A 396 -13.51 -17.87 -4.40
CA ILE A 396 -12.84 -16.62 -4.82
C ILE A 396 -11.90 -16.89 -6.00
N GLY A 397 -11.08 -17.95 -5.92
CA GLY A 397 -10.19 -18.33 -7.00
C GLY A 397 -10.93 -18.65 -8.30
N ALA A 398 -12.10 -19.30 -8.24
CA ALA A 398 -12.88 -19.61 -9.43
C ALA A 398 -13.37 -18.34 -10.16
N ILE A 399 -13.79 -17.33 -9.39
CA ILE A 399 -14.20 -16.02 -9.93
C ILE A 399 -13.00 -15.31 -10.57
N ALA A 400 -11.87 -15.23 -9.85
CA ALA A 400 -10.67 -14.58 -10.36
C ALA A 400 -10.14 -15.24 -11.65
N GLY A 401 -10.07 -16.57 -11.68
CA GLY A 401 -9.67 -17.32 -12.88
C GLY A 401 -10.65 -17.14 -14.04
N GLY A 402 -11.96 -17.13 -13.77
CA GLY A 402 -12.98 -16.85 -14.78
C GLY A 402 -12.88 -15.44 -15.37
N VAL A 403 -12.58 -14.43 -14.57
CA VAL A 403 -12.33 -13.05 -15.05
C VAL A 403 -11.09 -12.99 -15.94
N LEU A 404 -10.00 -13.66 -15.55
CA LEU A 404 -8.77 -13.72 -16.36
C LEU A 404 -9.00 -14.43 -17.70
N ILE A 405 -9.77 -15.53 -17.72
CA ILE A 405 -10.12 -16.24 -18.96
C ILE A 405 -11.04 -15.39 -19.83
N ALA A 406 -12.01 -14.67 -19.24
CA ALA A 406 -12.93 -13.82 -20.00
C ALA A 406 -12.25 -12.60 -20.63
N ARG A 407 -11.17 -12.10 -20.01
CA ARG A 407 -10.35 -11.00 -20.53
C ARG A 407 -9.37 -11.44 -21.60
N ASP A 408 -9.05 -12.73 -21.67
CA ASP A 408 -8.17 -13.26 -22.70
C ASP A 408 -8.78 -13.04 -24.08
N GLY A 409 -7.99 -12.57 -25.03
CA GLY A 409 -8.54 -12.27 -26.36
C GLY A 409 -9.13 -10.85 -26.52
N GLU A 410 -9.45 -10.14 -25.44
CA GLU A 410 -10.04 -8.80 -25.55
C GLU A 410 -9.01 -7.80 -26.13
N PRO A 411 -9.34 -7.11 -27.24
CA PRO A 411 -8.47 -6.09 -27.79
C PRO A 411 -8.42 -4.89 -26.84
N ASN A 412 -7.22 -4.49 -26.39
CA ASN A 412 -7.07 -3.36 -25.48
C ASN A 412 -6.98 -1.99 -26.19
N CYS A 413 -7.60 -1.86 -27.36
CA CYS A 413 -7.52 -0.65 -28.19
C CYS A 413 -8.88 0.10 -28.21
N PRO A 414 -8.92 1.41 -27.88
CA PRO A 414 -10.14 2.21 -27.94
C PRO A 414 -10.59 2.59 -29.36
N ASP A 415 -9.72 2.44 -30.37
CA ASP A 415 -10.05 2.74 -31.77
C ASP A 415 -10.08 1.47 -32.65
N SER A 416 -11.26 1.17 -33.20
CA SER A 416 -11.56 -0.03 -34.01
C SER A 416 -10.78 -0.14 -35.34
N ASN A 417 -9.97 0.85 -35.70
CA ASN A 417 -9.25 0.91 -36.97
C ASN A 417 -7.73 0.71 -36.87
N ALA A 418 -7.16 0.60 -35.67
CA ALA A 418 -5.74 0.29 -35.50
C ALA A 418 -5.54 -1.23 -35.44
N ARG A 419 -4.61 -1.78 -36.24
CA ARG A 419 -4.14 -3.16 -36.07
C ARG A 419 -3.54 -3.27 -34.66
N CYS A 420 -4.24 -3.93 -33.76
CA CYS A 420 -3.89 -4.03 -32.34
C CYS A 420 -3.04 -5.31 -32.17
N PRO A 421 -1.71 -5.22 -31.97
CA PRO A 421 -0.85 -6.40 -31.91
C PRO A 421 -0.79 -7.04 -30.52
N GLU A 422 -1.29 -6.37 -29.48
CA GLU A 422 -1.28 -6.87 -28.11
C GLU A 422 -2.71 -7.16 -27.64
N VAL A 423 -2.94 -8.44 -27.38
CA VAL A 423 -4.15 -9.01 -26.81
C VAL A 423 -3.80 -9.43 -25.39
N TYR A 424 -4.71 -9.31 -24.43
CA TYR A 424 -4.47 -9.90 -23.10
C TYR A 424 -4.16 -11.40 -23.27
N ASP A 425 -2.95 -11.81 -22.86
CA ASP A 425 -2.54 -13.23 -22.77
C ASP A 425 -2.71 -13.67 -21.31
N THR A 426 -3.97 -13.77 -20.90
CA THR A 426 -4.38 -14.11 -19.54
C THR A 426 -4.97 -15.51 -19.44
N LEU A 427 -5.02 -16.26 -20.56
CA LEU A 427 -5.52 -17.63 -20.61
C LEU A 427 -4.75 -18.57 -19.68
N VAL A 428 -3.42 -18.59 -19.81
CA VAL A 428 -2.57 -19.52 -19.03
C VAL A 428 -2.64 -19.22 -17.52
N PRO A 429 -2.48 -17.95 -17.07
CA PRO A 429 -2.71 -17.60 -15.66
C PRO A 429 -4.13 -17.92 -15.19
N GLY A 430 -5.14 -17.60 -16.01
CA GLY A 430 -6.55 -17.81 -15.69
C GLY A 430 -6.89 -19.30 -15.49
N ILE A 431 -6.42 -20.17 -16.38
CA ILE A 431 -6.55 -21.63 -16.24
C ILE A 431 -5.86 -22.12 -14.97
N GLY A 432 -4.65 -21.64 -14.68
CA GLY A 432 -3.92 -21.99 -13.46
C GLY A 432 -4.69 -21.65 -12.18
N VAL A 433 -5.23 -20.44 -12.10
CA VAL A 433 -6.04 -19.98 -10.96
C VAL A 433 -7.34 -20.78 -10.83
N SER A 434 -8.06 -21.00 -11.94
CA SER A 434 -9.29 -21.81 -11.95
C SER A 434 -9.06 -23.27 -11.54
N ALA A 435 -7.93 -23.87 -11.95
CA ALA A 435 -7.58 -25.23 -11.56
C ALA A 435 -7.27 -25.33 -10.05
N ALA A 436 -6.48 -24.41 -9.51
CA ALA A 436 -6.21 -24.34 -8.08
C ALA A 436 -7.49 -24.12 -7.25
N ALA A 437 -8.38 -23.27 -7.74
CA ALA A 437 -9.69 -23.02 -7.14
C ALA A 437 -10.57 -24.28 -7.09
N ALA A 438 -10.62 -25.05 -8.19
CA ALA A 438 -11.36 -26.30 -8.25
C ALA A 438 -10.83 -27.35 -7.24
N VAL A 439 -9.50 -27.42 -7.06
CA VAL A 439 -8.88 -28.28 -6.04
C VAL A 439 -9.32 -27.88 -4.64
N LEU A 440 -9.29 -26.57 -4.32
CA LEU A 440 -9.70 -26.07 -3.01
C LEU A 440 -11.19 -26.28 -2.73
N LEU A 441 -12.06 -26.06 -3.73
CA LEU A 441 -13.48 -26.38 -3.61
C LEU A 441 -13.69 -27.88 -3.35
N GLY A 442 -13.02 -28.74 -4.11
CA GLY A 442 -13.10 -30.20 -3.92
C GLY A 442 -12.61 -30.63 -2.53
N ALA A 443 -11.50 -30.07 -2.06
CA ALA A 443 -10.97 -30.31 -0.72
C ALA A 443 -11.91 -29.80 0.38
N GLY A 444 -12.51 -28.61 0.19
CA GLY A 444 -13.49 -28.04 1.11
C GLY A 444 -14.75 -28.90 1.22
N VAL A 445 -15.31 -29.36 0.10
CA VAL A 445 -16.45 -30.30 0.08
C VAL A 445 -16.08 -31.61 0.75
N TYR A 446 -14.91 -32.18 0.44
CA TYR A 446 -14.47 -33.44 1.03
C TYR A 446 -14.32 -33.31 2.56
N LEU A 447 -13.67 -32.26 3.05
CA LEU A 447 -13.50 -32.01 4.48
C LEU A 447 -14.83 -31.72 5.17
N TRP A 448 -15.78 -31.08 4.48
CA TRP A 448 -17.13 -30.84 5.01
C TRP A 448 -17.92 -32.13 5.17
N VAL A 449 -17.92 -32.99 4.14
CA VAL A 449 -18.64 -34.28 4.15
C VAL A 449 -18.02 -35.25 5.16
N THR A 450 -16.71 -35.25 5.32
CA THR A 450 -16.01 -36.17 6.24
C THR A 450 -15.85 -35.63 7.67
N ALA A 451 -16.33 -34.41 7.96
CA ALA A 451 -16.26 -33.83 9.30
C ALA A 451 -17.28 -34.41 10.29
N ASP A 452 -18.31 -35.11 9.80
CA ASP A 452 -19.41 -35.63 10.63
C ASP A 452 -19.34 -37.16 10.84
N ASP A 453 -18.35 -37.82 10.21
CA ASP A 453 -18.22 -39.28 10.20
C ASP A 453 -17.25 -39.75 11.29
N ASP A 454 -17.69 -39.64 12.55
CA ASP A 454 -16.98 -40.22 13.71
C ASP A 454 -17.27 -41.73 13.87
N GLY A 455 -18.04 -42.34 12.95
CA GLY A 455 -18.58 -43.69 13.08
C GLY A 455 -18.19 -44.62 11.93
N GLU A 456 -17.77 -45.84 12.28
CA GLU A 456 -17.29 -46.90 11.40
C GLU A 456 -18.23 -47.21 10.21
N GLY A 457 -17.79 -46.93 8.97
CA GLY A 457 -18.27 -47.67 7.79
C GLY A 457 -18.39 -46.91 6.46
N GLY A 458 -18.56 -45.58 6.47
CA GLY A 458 -18.77 -44.78 5.26
C GLY A 458 -17.46 -44.34 4.58
N GLY A 459 -17.16 -44.87 3.40
CA GLY A 459 -15.99 -44.43 2.61
C GLY A 459 -16.37 -43.41 1.55
N ALA A 460 -16.07 -42.12 1.76
CA ALA A 460 -16.09 -41.12 0.69
C ALA A 460 -14.73 -41.08 -0.04
N ARG A 461 -14.75 -41.10 -1.38
CA ARG A 461 -13.56 -40.86 -2.21
C ARG A 461 -13.78 -39.62 -3.06
N ALA A 462 -12.90 -38.64 -2.94
CA ALA A 462 -12.84 -37.50 -3.87
C ALA A 462 -11.60 -37.61 -4.74
N GLY A 463 -11.71 -37.20 -6.00
CA GLY A 463 -10.60 -37.18 -6.95
C GLY A 463 -10.78 -36.12 -8.02
N ILE A 464 -9.69 -35.75 -8.67
CA ILE A 464 -9.68 -34.82 -9.80
C ILE A 464 -9.01 -35.57 -10.96
N ALA A 465 -9.70 -35.64 -12.09
CA ALA A 465 -9.20 -36.26 -13.31
C ALA A 465 -9.02 -35.19 -14.40
N PRO A 466 -7.85 -35.12 -15.06
CA PRO A 466 -7.69 -34.25 -16.23
C PRO A 466 -8.54 -34.76 -17.40
N THR A 467 -9.17 -33.85 -18.13
CA THR A 467 -9.96 -34.13 -19.34
C THR A 467 -9.42 -33.33 -20.52
N ARG A 468 -9.84 -33.65 -21.74
CA ARG A 468 -9.42 -32.91 -22.96
C ARG A 468 -9.83 -31.43 -22.96
N GLY A 469 -10.71 -31.00 -22.04
CA GLY A 469 -11.19 -29.62 -21.90
C GLY A 469 -10.94 -29.00 -20.53
N GLY A 470 -10.12 -29.60 -19.66
CA GLY A 470 -9.84 -29.07 -18.32
C GLY A 470 -9.64 -30.16 -17.27
N ALA A 471 -10.30 -30.03 -16.12
CA ALA A 471 -10.28 -31.00 -15.03
C ALA A 471 -11.72 -31.27 -14.57
N GLU A 472 -12.01 -32.53 -14.25
CA GLU A 472 -13.28 -32.96 -13.68
C GLU A 472 -13.03 -33.41 -12.23
N ALA A 473 -13.73 -32.79 -11.28
CA ALA A 473 -13.71 -33.19 -9.88
C ALA A 473 -14.90 -34.12 -9.63
N PHE A 474 -14.65 -35.28 -9.01
CA PHE A 474 -15.69 -36.23 -8.65
C PHE A 474 -15.63 -36.57 -7.16
N VAL A 475 -16.79 -36.80 -6.57
CA VAL A 475 -16.95 -37.32 -5.21
C VAL A 475 -17.84 -38.55 -5.30
N THR A 476 -17.32 -39.70 -4.85
CA THR A 476 -18.06 -40.95 -4.75
C THR A 476 -18.28 -41.26 -3.28
N VAL A 477 -19.55 -41.31 -2.87
CA VAL A 477 -19.95 -41.68 -1.50
C VAL A 477 -20.47 -43.11 -1.54
N ARG A 478 -19.88 -44.02 -0.76
CA ARG A 478 -20.44 -45.34 -0.49
C ARG A 478 -21.37 -45.24 0.72
N PHE A 479 -22.67 -45.40 0.46
CA PHE A 479 -23.69 -45.56 1.50
C PHE A 479 -23.72 -46.99 2.04
#